data_AF-A0A645GKI1-F1
#
_entry.id   AF-A0A645GKI1-F1
#
_cell.length_a   1.000
_cell.length_b   1.000
_cell.length_c   1.000
_cell.angle_alpha   90.00
_cell.angle_beta   90.00
_cell.angle_gamma   90.00
#
_symmetry.space_group_name_H-M   'P 1'
#
loop_
_entity.id
_entity.type
_entity.pdbx_description
1 polymer ?
#
loop_
_entity_poly.entity_id
_entity_poly.type
_entity_poly.pdbx_seq_one_letter_code
_entity_poly.pdbx_strand_id
1 'polypeptide(L)'
;MKKVILFTLLAVLFACEKEDQTSTDELKSLAGTEWTGTMPDYFDGAVLVKVISQTQATFTVSSVSVTFSYTFNSSLQTGTLTSEGNTFTFEIAGNTLILTDPYSDTYSFTRTK
;
A
#
# COMPACT_ATOMS: atom_id res chain seq x y z
N MET A 1 -56.53 -18.16 38.94
CA MET A 1 -55.30 -18.82 39.48
C MET A 1 -54.66 -19.54 38.30
N LYS A 2 -53.43 -19.31 37.82
CA LYS A 2 -52.16 -18.89 38.43
C LYS A 2 -51.62 -17.57 37.83
N LYS A 3 -51.02 -16.75 38.69
CA LYS A 3 -50.08 -15.69 38.33
C LYS A 3 -48.68 -16.31 38.32
N VAL A 4 -47.88 -16.06 37.29
CA VAL A 4 -46.41 -16.01 37.45
C VAL A 4 -45.91 -14.86 36.61
N ILE A 5 -45.70 -13.74 37.28
CA ILE A 5 -44.83 -12.66 36.84
C ILE A 5 -43.42 -13.08 37.32
N LEU A 6 -42.41 -13.04 36.45
CA LEU A 6 -41.03 -12.97 36.91
C LEU A 6 -40.31 -11.85 36.15
N PHE A 7 -39.98 -10.83 36.93
CA PHE A 7 -39.20 -9.65 36.57
C PHE A 7 -37.70 -9.96 36.74
N THR A 8 -36.91 -9.46 35.78
CA THR A 8 -35.52 -8.97 35.91
C THR A 8 -34.41 -9.86 36.46
N LEU A 9 -33.40 -10.13 35.63
CA LEU A 9 -31.98 -9.93 35.94
C LEU A 9 -31.24 -9.75 34.59
N LEU A 10 -30.93 -8.52 34.20
CA LEU A 10 -29.68 -7.79 34.50
C LEU A 10 -28.63 -8.05 33.41
N ALA A 11 -28.22 -6.94 32.81
CA ALA A 11 -27.21 -6.81 31.77
C ALA A 11 -25.92 -7.59 32.07
N VAL A 12 -25.26 -7.99 30.98
CA VAL A 12 -23.80 -8.04 30.74
C VAL A 12 -23.54 -9.25 29.84
N LEU A 13 -23.61 -9.04 28.53
CA LEU A 13 -22.74 -9.70 27.54
C LEU A 13 -22.54 -8.76 26.34
N PHE A 14 -22.22 -7.49 26.63
CA PHE A 14 -21.23 -6.79 25.80
C PHE A 14 -19.88 -7.27 26.30
N ALA A 15 -19.35 -8.33 25.70
CA ALA A 15 -18.02 -8.84 25.98
C ALA A 15 -17.43 -9.43 24.69
N CYS A 16 -16.39 -8.77 24.21
CA CYS A 16 -15.55 -9.07 23.04
C CYS A 16 -16.29 -9.06 21.69
N GLU A 17 -16.38 -7.96 20.96
CA GLU A 17 -15.21 -7.14 20.53
C GLU A 17 -13.99 -8.04 20.27
N LYS A 18 -14.13 -8.86 19.23
CA LYS A 18 -13.05 -9.02 18.28
C LYS A 18 -13.66 -8.77 16.91
N GLU A 19 -13.89 -7.49 16.61
CA GLU A 19 -13.68 -7.05 15.24
C GLU A 19 -12.30 -7.61 14.87
N ASP A 20 -12.27 -8.55 13.93
CA ASP A 20 -11.07 -8.69 13.12
C ASP A 20 -10.94 -7.34 12.41
N GLN A 21 -10.22 -6.43 13.08
CA GLN A 21 -9.51 -5.35 12.45
C GLN A 21 -8.48 -6.01 11.52
N THR A 22 -8.94 -6.55 10.39
CA THR A 22 -8.22 -6.26 9.16
C THR A 22 -8.37 -4.77 8.97
N SER A 23 -7.50 -4.01 9.64
CA SER A 23 -7.24 -2.63 9.33
C SER A 23 -6.74 -2.59 7.88
N THR A 24 -7.67 -2.58 6.93
CA THR A 24 -7.54 -1.68 5.79
C THR A 24 -7.60 -0.27 6.36
N ASP A 25 -6.55 0.11 7.09
CA ASP A 25 -6.16 1.50 7.20
C ASP A 25 -6.03 1.92 5.74
N GLU A 26 -7.00 2.65 5.23
CA GLU A 26 -6.89 3.29 3.92
C GLU A 26 -5.56 4.02 3.95
N LEU A 27 -4.59 3.56 3.14
CA LEU A 27 -3.27 4.16 3.10
C LEU A 27 -3.46 5.61 2.66
N LYS A 28 -3.43 6.56 3.60
CA LYS A 28 -3.60 8.00 3.31
C LYS A 28 -2.33 8.59 2.69
N SER A 29 -1.20 7.95 2.92
CA SER A 29 0.10 8.34 2.41
C SER A 29 1.01 7.12 2.34
N LEU A 30 1.88 7.10 1.33
CA LEU A 30 2.95 6.12 1.21
C LEU A 30 4.32 6.70 1.61
N ALA A 31 4.40 7.95 2.06
CA ALA A 31 5.67 8.57 2.42
C ALA A 31 6.43 7.76 3.48
N GLY A 32 7.69 7.45 3.19
CA GLY A 32 8.57 6.62 4.02
C GLY A 32 8.49 5.12 3.74
N THR A 33 7.58 4.68 2.87
CA THR A 33 7.41 3.27 2.48
C THR A 33 8.48 2.85 1.48
N GLU A 34 8.95 1.61 1.61
CA GLU A 34 9.99 1.02 0.76
C GLU A 34 9.52 -0.33 0.23
N TRP A 35 9.82 -0.59 -1.04
CA TRP A 35 9.59 -1.89 -1.68
C TRP A 35 10.83 -2.33 -2.45
N THR A 36 11.09 -3.63 -2.46
CA THR A 36 12.19 -4.22 -3.21
C THR A 36 11.66 -5.24 -4.22
N GLY A 37 12.18 -5.19 -5.43
CA GLY A 37 11.79 -6.06 -6.54
C GLY A 37 12.85 -6.05 -7.64
N THR A 38 12.46 -6.43 -8.85
CA THR A 38 13.33 -6.49 -10.02
C THR A 38 12.61 -5.94 -11.24
N MET A 39 13.33 -5.22 -12.11
CA MET A 39 12.84 -4.74 -13.42
C MET A 39 13.89 -5.07 -14.49
N PRO A 40 13.95 -6.33 -14.95
CA PRO A 40 15.06 -6.81 -15.78
C PRO A 40 15.18 -6.09 -17.14
N ASP A 41 14.09 -5.50 -17.65
CA ASP A 41 14.10 -4.74 -18.91
C ASP A 41 14.74 -3.35 -18.77
N TYR A 42 14.92 -2.86 -17.53
CA TYR A 42 15.46 -1.54 -17.23
C TYR A 42 16.77 -1.57 -16.45
N PHE A 43 16.92 -2.53 -15.53
CA PHE A 43 18.01 -2.56 -14.56
C PHE A 43 18.52 -3.97 -14.28
N ASP A 44 19.83 -4.09 -14.14
CA ASP A 44 20.46 -5.30 -13.62
C ASP A 44 20.36 -5.35 -12.09
N GLY A 45 19.66 -6.35 -11.58
CA GLY A 45 19.61 -6.66 -10.15
C GLY A 45 18.40 -6.10 -9.40
N ALA A 46 18.55 -5.98 -8.08
CA ALA A 46 17.47 -5.55 -7.20
C ALA A 46 17.23 -4.04 -7.30
N VAL A 47 15.96 -3.66 -7.41
CA VAL A 47 15.49 -2.29 -7.46
C VAL A 47 14.76 -1.99 -6.16
N LEU A 48 15.21 -0.95 -5.45
CA LEU A 48 14.54 -0.39 -4.29
C LEU A 48 13.68 0.80 -4.73
N VAL A 49 12.37 0.71 -4.52
CA VAL A 49 11.42 1.81 -4.70
C VAL A 49 11.13 2.42 -3.34
N LYS A 50 11.33 3.73 -3.20
CA LYS A 50 11.07 4.45 -1.95
C LYS A 50 10.29 5.72 -2.21
N VAL A 51 9.17 5.90 -1.52
CA VAL A 51 8.45 7.19 -1.52
C VAL A 51 9.09 8.07 -0.46
N ILE A 52 9.85 9.10 -0.89
CA ILE A 52 10.62 9.95 0.02
C ILE A 52 9.83 11.17 0.53
N SER A 53 8.76 11.56 -0.16
CA SER A 53 7.85 12.63 0.25
C SER A 53 6.46 12.44 -0.35
N GLN A 54 5.55 13.38 -0.11
CA GLN A 54 4.20 13.35 -0.71
C GLN A 54 4.21 13.54 -2.24
N THR A 55 5.33 13.96 -2.83
CA THR A 55 5.44 14.29 -4.26
C THR A 55 6.65 13.68 -4.94
N GLN A 56 7.48 12.92 -4.21
CA GLN A 56 8.70 12.33 -4.76
C GLN A 56 8.89 10.89 -4.29
N ALA A 57 9.38 10.08 -5.21
CA ALA A 57 9.88 8.74 -4.96
C ALA A 57 11.22 8.53 -5.66
N THR A 58 11.94 7.47 -5.30
CA THR A 58 13.21 7.11 -5.92
C THR A 58 13.22 5.65 -6.31
N PHE A 59 13.85 5.35 -7.44
CA PHE A 59 14.38 4.01 -7.73
C PHE A 59 15.86 4.00 -7.42
N THR A 60 16.31 3.04 -6.63
CA THR A 60 17.72 2.83 -6.33
C THR A 60 18.15 1.45 -6.76
N VAL A 61 19.21 1.38 -7.56
CA VAL A 61 19.83 0.16 -8.04
C VAL A 61 21.32 0.24 -7.74
N SER A 62 21.82 -0.68 -6.92
CA SER A 62 23.19 -0.61 -6.38
C SER A 62 23.45 0.77 -5.72
N SER A 63 24.35 1.58 -6.28
CA SER A 63 24.70 2.92 -5.76
C SER A 63 24.02 4.08 -6.52
N VAL A 64 23.24 3.78 -7.56
CA VAL A 64 22.60 4.80 -8.41
C VAL A 64 21.16 4.99 -7.96
N SER A 65 20.72 6.24 -7.83
CA SER A 65 19.36 6.60 -7.48
C SER A 65 18.78 7.60 -8.47
N VAL A 66 17.57 7.32 -8.96
CA VAL A 66 16.80 8.16 -9.87
C VAL A 66 15.57 8.65 -9.15
N THR A 67 15.34 9.96 -9.16
CA THR A 67 14.17 10.59 -8.54
C THR A 67 13.04 10.72 -9.55
N PHE A 68 11.81 10.45 -9.08
CA PHE A 68 10.56 10.55 -9.81
C PHE A 68 9.64 11.56 -9.14
N SER A 69 8.89 12.29 -9.95
CA SER A 69 7.66 12.93 -9.49
C SER A 69 6.62 11.85 -9.19
N TYR A 70 5.94 11.95 -8.06
CA TYR A 70 5.05 10.92 -7.53
C TYR A 70 3.66 11.49 -7.27
N THR A 71 2.64 10.69 -7.61
CA THR A 71 1.25 10.93 -7.22
C THR A 71 0.64 9.67 -6.62
N PHE A 72 -0.36 9.82 -5.76
CA PHE A 72 -1.09 8.69 -5.19
C PHE A 72 -2.53 9.06 -4.85
N ASN A 73 -3.44 8.22 -5.33
CA ASN A 73 -4.86 8.24 -5.01
C ASN A 73 -5.12 7.14 -3.98
N SER A 74 -5.27 7.53 -2.72
CA SER A 74 -5.49 6.60 -1.61
C SER A 74 -6.78 5.79 -1.73
N SER A 75 -7.83 6.35 -2.34
CA SER A 75 -9.12 5.66 -2.51
C SER A 75 -9.06 4.54 -3.52
N LEU A 76 -8.25 4.70 -4.57
CA LEU A 76 -8.03 3.66 -5.59
C LEU A 76 -6.79 2.81 -5.33
N GLN A 77 -5.94 3.23 -4.38
CA GLN A 77 -4.63 2.66 -4.12
C GLN A 77 -3.72 2.64 -5.36
N THR A 78 -3.87 3.63 -6.24
CA THR A 78 -3.10 3.76 -7.48
C THR A 78 -2.36 5.08 -7.57
N GLY A 79 -1.38 5.18 -8.47
CA GLY A 79 -0.65 6.43 -8.69
C GLY A 79 0.27 6.38 -9.88
N THR A 80 1.15 7.37 -9.95
CA THR A 80 2.14 7.51 -11.03
C THR A 80 3.53 7.85 -10.51
N LEU A 81 4.54 7.40 -11.24
CA LEU A 81 5.94 7.80 -11.11
C LEU A 81 6.44 8.34 -12.45
N THR A 82 6.79 9.62 -12.50
CA THR A 82 7.19 10.29 -13.74
C THR A 82 8.61 10.85 -13.63
N SER A 83 9.47 10.52 -14.60
CA SER A 83 10.80 11.11 -14.75
C SER A 83 11.22 11.14 -16.21
N GLU A 84 11.83 12.23 -16.64
CA GLU A 84 12.38 12.42 -18.00
C GLU A 84 11.42 12.02 -19.15
N GLY A 85 10.12 12.27 -18.98
CA GLY A 85 9.09 11.94 -19.98
C GLY A 85 8.57 10.50 -19.93
N ASN A 86 9.14 9.63 -19.11
CA ASN A 86 8.63 8.29 -18.85
C ASN A 86 7.67 8.32 -17.66
N THR A 87 6.53 7.63 -17.78
CA THR A 87 5.55 7.51 -16.70
C THR A 87 5.23 6.05 -16.44
N PHE A 88 5.54 5.60 -15.23
CA PHE A 88 5.03 4.35 -14.71
C PHE A 88 3.71 4.63 -13.99
N THR A 89 2.75 3.74 -14.17
CA THR A 89 1.56 3.68 -13.31
C THR A 89 1.79 2.62 -12.25
N PHE A 90 1.14 2.75 -11.09
CA PHE A 90 1.23 1.72 -10.06
C PHE A 90 -0.07 1.47 -9.33
N GLU A 91 -0.16 0.29 -8.74
CA GLU A 91 -1.18 -0.15 -7.80
C GLU A 91 -0.52 -0.70 -6.53
N ILE A 92 -1.12 -0.44 -5.38
CA ILE A 92 -0.77 -1.08 -4.11
C ILE A 92 -1.79 -2.18 -3.82
N ALA A 93 -1.31 -3.42 -3.76
CA ALA A 93 -2.10 -4.59 -3.39
C ALA A 93 -1.53 -5.18 -2.09
N GLY A 94 -2.02 -4.70 -0.95
CA GLY A 94 -1.52 -5.10 0.37
C GLY A 94 -0.05 -4.70 0.56
N ASN A 95 0.84 -5.69 0.69
CA ASN A 95 2.28 -5.49 0.81
C ASN A 95 3.01 -5.44 -0.55
N THR A 96 2.28 -5.49 -1.66
CA THR A 96 2.86 -5.49 -3.00
C THR A 96 2.65 -4.15 -3.68
N LEU A 97 3.72 -3.60 -4.25
CA LEU A 97 3.66 -2.53 -5.24
C LEU A 97 3.74 -3.18 -6.62
N ILE A 98 2.74 -2.93 -7.46
CA ILE A 98 2.71 -3.38 -8.85
C ILE A 98 2.94 -2.15 -9.73
N LEU A 99 4.07 -2.09 -10.41
CA LEU A 99 4.40 -1.06 -11.37
C LEU A 99 4.09 -1.54 -12.78
N THR A 100 3.45 -0.69 -13.58
CA THR A 100 3.21 -0.91 -15.01
C THR A 100 3.93 0.18 -15.79
N ASP A 101 4.77 -0.20 -16.74
CA ASP A 101 5.51 0.73 -17.57
C ASP A 101 4.69 1.25 -18.79
N PRO A 102 5.22 2.20 -19.58
CA PRO A 102 4.53 2.72 -20.76
C PRO A 102 4.22 1.68 -21.85
N TYR A 103 4.87 0.52 -21.82
CA TYR A 103 4.72 -0.57 -22.77
C TYR A 103 3.77 -1.67 -22.27
N SER A 104 3.16 -1.45 -21.10
CA SER A 104 2.23 -2.37 -20.41
C SER A 104 2.89 -3.59 -19.77
N ASP A 105 4.21 -3.62 -19.63
CA ASP A 105 4.89 -4.64 -18.84
C ASP A 105 4.73 -4.33 -17.36
N THR A 106 4.64 -5.39 -16.54
CA THR A 106 4.33 -5.28 -15.11
C THR A 106 5.44 -5.86 -14.24
N TYR A 107 5.73 -5.17 -13.14
CA TYR A 107 6.80 -5.51 -12.20
C TYR A 107 6.26 -5.48 -10.78
N SER A 108 6.45 -6.57 -10.04
CA SER A 108 5.97 -6.69 -8.66
C SER A 108 7.11 -6.49 -7.67
N PHE A 109 6.85 -5.70 -6.65
CA PHE A 109 7.79 -5.36 -5.58
C PHE A 109 7.17 -5.68 -4.23
N THR A 110 7.98 -6.21 -3.32
CA THR A 110 7.53 -6.56 -1.97
C THR A 110 7.93 -5.47 -1.00
N ARG A 111 6.99 -5.05 -0.15
CA ARG A 111 7.23 -4.03 0.88
C ARG A 111 8.28 -4.51 1.88
N THR A 112 9.28 -3.68 2.11
CA THR A 112 10.38 -3.93 3.05
C THR A 112 10.38 -2.97 4.23
N LYS A 113 9.62 -1.87 4.15
CA LYS A 113 9.41 -0.88 5.23
C LYS A 113 8.06 -0.21 5.14
#